data_AF-A0A7C8IGJ2-F1
#
_entry.id   AF-A0A7C8IGJ2-F1
#
_cell.length_a   1.000
_cell.length_b   1.000
_cell.length_c   1.000
_cell.angle_alpha   90.00
_cell.angle_beta   90.00
_cell.angle_gamma   90.00
#
_symmetry.space_group_name_H-M   'P 1'
#
loop_
_entity.id
_entity.type
_entity.pdbx_description
1 polymer ?
#
loop_
_entity_poly.entity_id
_entity_poly.type
_entity_poly.pdbx_seq_one_letter_code
_entity_poly.pdbx_strand_id
1 'polypeptide(L)'
;MQFAIFLSLLPFGFSAPNPSASAPTIFPLLRPTPNAPVPSSLPSSLKARSAPRPGDMPPLEVPAPTWTAAASTPLMTTSMKATIQNSCGYELWVASVQKENGPMTEIHRISPGQTYQETLRPIIDETSCKWNTGTTQEVWYDISLIDCVDKNNVENLTMCAGHESGLQAAVGTQDDGSRTCRTFTCAPGEFCQYDAYLYEENLNRPWSPNIKCPAEKGVIFEFCRNLRP
;
A
#
# COMPACT_ATOMS: atom_id res chain seq x y z
N MET A 1 8.96 11.42 -1.57
CA MET A 1 9.05 10.04 -1.03
C MET A 1 7.70 9.40 -1.25
N GLN A 2 7.67 8.27 -1.94
CA GLN A 2 6.46 7.54 -2.36
C GLN A 2 6.68 6.08 -1.98
N PHE A 3 5.79 5.53 -1.18
CA PHE A 3 5.82 4.11 -0.79
C PHE A 3 4.50 3.45 -1.19
N ALA A 4 4.67 2.25 -1.75
CA ALA A 4 3.66 1.41 -2.36
C ALA A 4 2.70 0.83 -1.32
N ILE A 5 1.45 0.63 -1.72
CA ILE A 5 0.51 -0.24 -1.02
C ILE A 5 1.06 -1.67 -1.06
N PHE A 6 1.24 -2.26 0.12
CA PHE A 6 1.26 -3.70 0.26
C PHE A 6 -0.18 -4.21 0.03
N LEU A 7 -0.44 -4.79 -1.15
CA LEU A 7 -1.57 -5.71 -1.31
C LEU A 7 -1.19 -7.00 -0.58
N SER A 8 -1.36 -7.00 0.74
CA SER A 8 -1.22 -8.18 1.56
C SER A 8 -2.47 -9.05 1.35
N LEU A 9 -2.40 -9.99 0.40
CA LEU A 9 -3.32 -11.13 0.36
C LEU A 9 -2.85 -12.10 1.46
N LEU A 10 -3.18 -11.85 2.73
CA LEU A 10 -2.81 -12.76 3.84
C LEU A 10 -3.97 -13.70 4.19
N PRO A 11 -3.70 -14.99 4.50
CA PRO A 11 -4.63 -15.82 5.24
C PRO A 11 -4.43 -15.58 6.74
N PHE A 12 -5.48 -15.17 7.46
CA PHE A 12 -5.50 -15.31 8.92
C PHE A 12 -6.48 -16.40 9.35
N GLY A 13 -5.91 -17.44 9.93
CA GLY A 13 -6.61 -18.46 10.69
C GLY A 13 -5.81 -18.78 11.94
N PHE A 14 -6.02 -18.03 13.02
CA PHE A 14 -5.71 -18.47 14.38
C PHE A 14 -6.84 -18.07 15.32
N SER A 15 -7.41 -19.09 15.96
CA SER A 15 -8.35 -18.99 17.08
C SER A 15 -7.54 -18.78 18.36
N ALA A 16 -7.89 -17.80 19.19
CA ALA A 16 -7.27 -17.61 20.51
C ALA A 16 -7.57 -18.82 21.44
N PRO A 17 -6.63 -19.21 22.32
CA PRO A 17 -6.50 -18.54 23.61
C PRO A 17 -5.07 -18.21 24.09
N ASN A 18 -4.99 -17.16 24.93
CA ASN A 18 -3.88 -16.65 25.76
C ASN A 18 -3.28 -17.67 26.78
N PRO A 19 -2.20 -17.36 27.54
CA PRO A 19 -0.95 -16.67 27.21
C PRO A 19 0.29 -17.46 27.71
N SER A 20 1.43 -17.39 27.03
CA SER A 20 2.72 -17.67 27.69
C SER A 20 3.87 -16.95 26.99
N ALA A 21 4.63 -16.25 27.81
CA ALA A 21 5.79 -15.45 27.47
C ALA A 21 6.83 -16.20 26.63
N SER A 22 7.39 -15.50 25.65
CA SER A 22 8.80 -15.62 25.25
C SER A 22 9.14 -14.44 24.33
N ALA A 23 9.94 -13.51 24.84
CA ALA A 23 10.56 -12.45 24.06
C ALA A 23 11.62 -13.04 23.11
N PRO A 24 11.78 -12.53 21.88
CA PRO A 24 12.99 -12.82 21.10
C PRO A 24 14.01 -11.69 21.24
N THR A 25 15.09 -12.04 21.95
CA THR A 25 16.49 -11.94 21.54
C THR A 25 16.90 -10.79 20.61
N ILE A 26 17.55 -9.80 21.23
CA ILE A 26 18.45 -8.82 20.61
C ILE A 26 19.62 -9.57 19.95
N PHE A 27 19.79 -9.43 18.63
CA PHE A 27 21.05 -9.80 17.95
C PHE A 27 22.05 -8.64 18.02
N PRO A 28 23.35 -8.94 18.26
CA PRO A 28 24.37 -7.93 18.50
C PRO A 28 24.79 -7.20 17.22
N LEU A 29 24.93 -5.89 17.35
CA LEU A 29 25.59 -4.99 16.41
C LEU A 29 27.00 -5.51 16.07
N LEU A 30 27.20 -5.88 14.80
CA LEU A 30 28.54 -6.06 14.23
C LEU A 30 29.24 -4.70 14.18
N ARG A 31 30.31 -4.58 14.96
CA ARG A 31 31.26 -3.46 14.90
C ARG A 31 32.00 -3.47 13.55
N PRO A 32 32.16 -2.32 12.87
CA PRO A 32 33.08 -2.20 11.76
C PRO A 32 34.53 -2.27 12.26
N THR A 33 35.35 -3.09 11.62
CA THR A 33 36.80 -3.14 11.78
C THR A 33 37.47 -1.89 11.19
N PRO A 34 38.60 -1.43 11.76
CA PRO A 34 39.32 -0.27 11.28
C PRO A 34 40.35 -0.61 10.18
N ASN A 35 40.54 0.35 9.28
CA ASN A 35 41.74 0.64 8.49
C ASN A 35 42.05 -0.25 7.27
N ALA A 36 41.65 0.26 6.09
CA ALA A 36 42.44 0.15 4.87
C ALA A 36 42.84 1.57 4.40
N PRO A 37 44.12 1.86 4.11
CA PRO A 37 44.54 3.15 3.60
C PRO A 37 44.14 3.29 2.12
N VAL A 38 43.30 4.29 1.84
CA VAL A 38 42.91 4.68 0.47
C VAL A 38 43.96 5.64 -0.10
N PRO A 39 44.51 5.38 -1.30
CA PRO A 39 45.43 6.31 -1.96
C PRO A 39 44.69 7.57 -2.40
N SER A 40 45.19 8.71 -1.93
CA SER A 40 44.66 10.05 -2.17
C SER A 40 45.38 10.68 -3.36
N SER A 41 44.69 10.78 -4.50
CA SER A 41 45.06 11.68 -5.59
C SER A 41 43.81 12.07 -6.39
N LEU A 42 43.14 13.15 -5.95
CA LEU A 42 42.12 13.84 -6.73
C LEU A 42 42.71 15.12 -7.35
N PRO A 43 42.43 15.41 -8.63
CA PRO A 43 42.95 16.59 -9.32
C PRO A 43 42.29 17.89 -8.83
N SER A 44 43.13 18.86 -8.50
CA SER A 44 42.76 20.21 -8.07
C SER A 44 42.29 21.09 -9.25
N SER A 45 41.07 20.93 -9.75
CA SER A 45 40.41 22.00 -10.53
C SER A 45 38.89 21.88 -10.63
N LEU A 46 38.20 21.96 -9.49
CA LEU A 46 36.78 22.37 -9.49
C LEU A 46 36.65 23.61 -8.62
N LYS A 47 36.51 24.75 -9.30
CA LYS A 47 36.15 26.04 -8.71
C LYS A 47 34.80 25.86 -8.02
N ALA A 48 34.81 25.76 -6.69
CA ALA A 48 33.61 25.69 -5.88
C ALA A 48 32.74 26.93 -6.16
N ARG A 49 31.67 26.75 -6.93
CA ARG A 49 30.55 27.70 -6.89
C ARG A 49 29.88 27.50 -5.54
N SER A 50 29.82 28.58 -4.77
CA SER A 50 29.10 28.66 -3.51
C SER A 50 27.70 28.06 -3.70
N ALA A 51 27.38 27.02 -2.92
CA ALA A 51 26.02 26.49 -2.89
C ALA A 51 25.06 27.63 -2.47
N PRO A 52 23.89 27.77 -3.12
CA PRO A 52 22.86 28.72 -2.70
C PRO A 52 22.53 28.49 -1.23
N ARG A 53 22.32 29.58 -0.47
CA ARG A 53 21.92 29.45 0.94
C ARG A 53 20.53 28.79 0.99
N PRO A 54 20.21 28.01 2.03
CA PRO A 54 18.89 27.39 2.25
C PRO A 54 17.67 28.34 2.34
N GLY A 55 17.76 29.58 1.85
CA GLY A 55 16.67 30.55 1.75
C GLY A 55 16.56 31.25 0.39
N ASP A 56 17.42 30.92 -0.59
CA ASP A 56 17.46 31.58 -1.91
C ASP A 56 16.72 30.78 -3.01
N MET A 57 16.08 29.66 -2.67
CA MET A 57 15.20 28.98 -3.63
C MET A 57 13.84 29.66 -3.61
N PRO A 58 13.39 30.30 -4.71
CA PRO A 58 12.03 30.76 -4.81
C PRO A 58 11.09 29.56 -4.60
N PRO A 59 9.93 29.75 -3.95
CA PRO A 59 8.92 28.71 -3.87
C PRO A 59 8.67 28.18 -5.29
N LEU A 60 8.80 26.88 -5.48
CA LEU A 60 8.33 26.23 -6.70
C LEU A 60 6.80 26.40 -6.71
N GLU A 61 6.33 27.49 -7.32
CA GLU A 61 4.94 27.66 -7.73
C GLU A 61 4.66 26.68 -8.88
N VAL A 62 4.53 25.40 -8.53
CA VAL A 62 3.88 24.44 -9.42
C VAL A 62 2.40 24.83 -9.41
N PRO A 63 1.82 25.29 -10.52
CA PRO A 63 0.41 25.65 -10.56
C PRO A 63 -0.39 24.45 -10.08
N ALA A 64 -1.18 24.65 -9.02
CA ALA A 64 -2.01 23.60 -8.48
C ALA A 64 -2.92 23.09 -9.61
N PRO A 65 -2.82 21.82 -10.00
CA PRO A 65 -3.73 21.26 -11.00
C PRO A 65 -5.18 21.48 -10.54
N THR A 66 -6.02 21.99 -11.44
CA THR A 66 -7.42 22.32 -11.18
C THR A 66 -8.26 21.05 -11.21
N TRP A 67 -8.22 20.29 -10.12
CA TRP A 67 -9.08 19.12 -9.95
C TRP A 67 -10.48 19.57 -9.51
N THR A 68 -11.52 19.13 -10.22
CA THR A 68 -12.89 19.32 -9.79
C THR A 68 -13.38 18.09 -9.05
N ALA A 69 -14.13 18.29 -7.96
CA ALA A 69 -14.77 17.18 -7.26
C ALA A 69 -15.78 16.52 -8.20
N ALA A 70 -15.49 15.29 -8.64
CA ALA A 70 -16.34 14.54 -9.54
C ALA A 70 -17.22 13.54 -8.78
N ALA A 71 -18.44 13.31 -9.25
CA ALA A 71 -19.32 12.27 -8.72
C ALA A 71 -18.66 10.88 -8.85
N SER A 72 -18.72 10.03 -7.82
CA SER A 72 -18.07 8.72 -7.79
C SER A 72 -18.47 7.86 -9.01
N THR A 73 -17.49 7.47 -9.84
CA THR A 73 -17.69 6.51 -10.93
C THR A 73 -17.71 5.13 -10.29
N PRO A 74 -18.57 4.22 -10.76
CA PRO A 74 -18.50 2.84 -10.36
C PRO A 74 -17.10 2.28 -10.61
N LEU A 75 -16.49 1.69 -9.59
CA LEU A 75 -15.24 0.97 -9.71
C LEU A 75 -15.47 -0.27 -10.61
N MET A 76 -14.81 -0.31 -11.76
CA MET A 76 -14.90 -1.44 -12.69
C MET A 76 -13.79 -2.43 -12.38
N THR A 77 -14.14 -3.60 -11.86
CA THR A 77 -13.16 -4.68 -11.67
C THR A 77 -13.03 -5.53 -12.92
N THR A 78 -11.88 -6.20 -13.04
CA THR A 78 -11.66 -7.24 -14.04
C THR A 78 -11.54 -8.57 -13.31
N SER A 79 -12.28 -9.59 -13.78
CA SER A 79 -12.24 -10.94 -13.22
C SER A 79 -10.82 -11.44 -13.03
N MET A 80 -10.53 -12.01 -11.85
CA MET A 80 -9.23 -12.60 -11.50
C MET A 80 -8.04 -11.62 -11.56
N LYS A 81 -8.28 -10.31 -11.47
CA LYS A 81 -7.21 -9.30 -11.46
C LYS A 81 -7.22 -8.43 -10.20
N ALA A 82 -6.03 -7.99 -9.80
CA ALA A 82 -5.85 -6.82 -8.95
C ALA A 82 -5.67 -5.60 -9.85
N THR A 83 -6.44 -4.54 -9.57
CA THR A 83 -6.43 -3.29 -10.34
C THR A 83 -6.08 -2.14 -9.41
N ILE A 84 -5.19 -1.24 -9.84
CA ILE A 84 -4.89 0.00 -9.15
C ILE A 84 -5.18 1.15 -10.09
N GLN A 85 -6.14 1.98 -9.73
CA GLN A 85 -6.48 3.21 -10.43
C GLN A 85 -5.81 4.40 -9.75
N ASN A 86 -4.98 5.13 -10.49
CA ASN A 86 -4.35 6.35 -10.03
C ASN A 86 -5.17 7.58 -10.45
N SER A 87 -6.05 8.06 -9.58
CA SER A 87 -6.79 9.31 -9.82
C SER A 87 -6.05 10.53 -9.26
N CYS A 88 -4.83 10.36 -8.74
CA CYS A 88 -4.01 11.45 -8.21
C CYS A 88 -3.41 12.32 -9.32
N GLY A 89 -3.06 13.55 -8.95
CA GLY A 89 -2.29 14.46 -9.83
C GLY A 89 -0.79 14.19 -9.89
N TYR A 90 -0.33 13.07 -9.34
CA TYR A 90 1.07 12.66 -9.32
C TYR A 90 1.18 11.16 -9.67
N GLU A 91 2.38 10.73 -10.05
CA GLU A 91 2.65 9.33 -10.39
C GLU A 91 2.66 8.46 -9.14
N LEU A 92 2.15 7.24 -9.21
CA LEU A 92 2.32 6.22 -8.17
C LEU A 92 3.39 5.22 -8.58
N TRP A 93 4.08 4.66 -7.58
CA TRP A 93 5.01 3.54 -7.76
C TRP A 93 4.45 2.35 -7.00
N VAL A 94 4.20 1.26 -7.70
CA VAL A 94 3.56 0.07 -7.14
C VAL A 94 4.45 -1.14 -7.35
N ALA A 95 4.50 -2.00 -6.36
CA ALA A 95 5.11 -3.30 -6.45
C ALA A 95 4.19 -4.30 -5.76
N SER A 96 4.16 -5.52 -6.27
CA SER A 96 3.28 -6.55 -5.77
C SER A 96 4.11 -7.65 -5.12
N VAL A 97 3.71 -8.07 -3.92
CA VAL A 97 4.44 -9.05 -3.11
C VAL A 97 3.54 -10.28 -2.91
N GLN A 98 4.05 -11.50 -3.07
CA GLN A 98 3.22 -12.72 -2.95
C GLN A 98 2.85 -13.06 -1.50
N LYS A 99 3.78 -12.89 -0.57
CA LYS A 99 3.63 -13.10 0.87
C LYS A 99 4.67 -12.25 1.58
N GLU A 100 4.57 -12.09 2.89
CA GLU A 100 5.61 -11.39 3.65
C GLU A 100 6.98 -12.00 3.35
N ASN A 101 7.95 -11.17 2.95
CA ASN A 101 9.30 -11.58 2.49
C ASN A 101 9.32 -12.48 1.24
N GLY A 102 8.22 -12.58 0.51
CA GLY A 102 8.12 -13.33 -0.74
C GLY A 102 8.72 -12.57 -1.93
N PRO A 103 8.74 -13.21 -3.13
CA PRO A 103 9.17 -12.53 -4.34
C PRO A 103 8.28 -11.32 -4.61
N MET A 104 8.92 -10.19 -4.87
CA MET A 104 8.30 -8.93 -5.29
C MET A 104 8.38 -8.82 -6.81
N THR A 105 7.34 -8.27 -7.44
CA THR A 105 7.37 -7.90 -8.85
C THR A 105 8.34 -6.75 -9.11
N GLU A 106 8.61 -6.47 -10.39
CA GLU A 106 9.21 -5.19 -10.75
C GLU A 106 8.33 -4.02 -10.25
N ILE A 107 8.98 -2.91 -9.91
CA ILE A 107 8.29 -1.69 -9.51
C ILE A 107 7.70 -1.05 -10.77
N HIS A 108 6.38 -0.91 -10.81
CA HIS A 108 5.67 -0.27 -11.90
C HIS A 108 5.30 1.16 -11.54
N ARG A 109 5.46 2.06 -12.51
CA ARG A 109 5.00 3.44 -12.42
C ARG A 109 3.59 3.57 -13.02
N ILE A 110 2.69 4.23 -12.31
CA ILE A 110 1.33 4.55 -12.76
C ILE A 110 1.22 6.06 -12.86
N SER A 111 1.20 6.61 -14.07
CA SER A 111 1.01 8.06 -14.25
C SER A 111 -0.42 8.51 -13.87
N PRO A 112 -0.66 9.81 -13.62
CA PRO A 112 -1.99 10.36 -13.35
C PRO A 112 -3.04 9.89 -14.36
N GLY A 113 -4.20 9.47 -13.87
CA GLY A 113 -5.31 8.95 -14.69
C GLY A 113 -5.10 7.55 -15.26
N GLN A 114 -3.95 6.91 -15.04
CA GLN A 114 -3.69 5.56 -15.52
C GLN A 114 -4.12 4.48 -14.53
N THR A 115 -4.21 3.26 -15.05
CA THR A 115 -4.56 2.06 -14.31
C THR A 115 -3.47 1.01 -14.48
N TYR A 116 -3.05 0.40 -13.37
CA TYR A 116 -2.22 -0.80 -13.36
C TYR A 116 -3.10 -2.02 -13.11
N GLN A 117 -2.77 -3.15 -13.75
CA GLN A 117 -3.45 -4.41 -13.54
C GLN A 117 -2.48 -5.57 -13.56
N GLU A 118 -2.73 -6.56 -12.70
CA GLU A 118 -2.06 -7.85 -12.75
C GLU A 118 -3.04 -8.98 -12.40
N THR A 119 -2.70 -10.21 -12.77
CA THR A 119 -3.47 -11.39 -12.39
C THR A 119 -3.29 -11.66 -10.89
N LEU A 120 -4.40 -11.96 -10.20
CA LEU A 120 -4.36 -12.41 -8.81
C LEU A 120 -3.49 -13.66 -8.70
N ARG A 121 -2.43 -13.58 -7.90
CA ARG A 121 -1.50 -14.70 -7.71
C ARG A 121 -2.01 -15.59 -6.57
N PRO A 122 -1.98 -16.92 -6.73
CA PRO A 122 -2.30 -17.83 -5.64
C PRO A 122 -1.23 -17.70 -4.54
N ILE A 123 -1.69 -17.73 -3.29
CA ILE A 123 -0.79 -17.89 -2.14
C ILE A 123 -0.41 -19.36 -2.08
N ILE A 124 0.86 -19.66 -2.35
CA ILE A 124 1.40 -21.02 -2.24
C ILE A 124 2.08 -21.10 -0.88
N ASP A 125 1.35 -21.56 0.13
CA ASP A 125 1.98 -21.97 1.39
C ASP A 125 2.55 -23.38 1.23
N GLU A 126 3.83 -23.56 1.58
CA GLU A 126 4.58 -24.81 1.43
C GLU A 126 3.92 -26.00 2.17
N THR A 127 3.06 -25.71 3.16
CA THR A 127 2.32 -26.71 3.95
C THR A 127 0.86 -26.88 3.50
N SER A 128 0.35 -26.07 2.56
CA SER A 128 -1.05 -26.09 2.14
C SER A 128 -1.25 -26.13 0.62
N CYS A 129 -0.45 -26.94 -0.10
CA CYS A 129 -0.81 -27.44 -1.44
C CYS A 129 -2.04 -28.38 -1.39
N LYS A 130 -3.14 -27.94 -0.79
CA LYS A 130 -4.47 -28.45 -1.05
C LYS A 130 -5.11 -27.54 -2.08
N TRP A 131 -4.85 -27.85 -3.33
CA TRP A 131 -5.69 -27.39 -4.43
C TRP A 131 -7.06 -28.04 -4.25
N ASN A 132 -7.97 -27.39 -3.53
CA ASN A 132 -9.37 -27.79 -3.52
C ASN A 132 -9.92 -27.55 -4.93
N THR A 133 -9.94 -28.58 -5.76
CA THR A 133 -10.43 -28.59 -7.16
C THR A 133 -11.94 -28.32 -7.29
N GLY A 134 -12.61 -27.83 -6.24
CA GLY A 134 -14.08 -27.68 -6.21
C GLY A 134 -14.64 -26.50 -5.40
N THR A 135 -13.81 -25.57 -4.91
CA THR A 135 -14.30 -24.42 -4.15
C THR A 135 -13.87 -23.12 -4.80
N THR A 136 -14.81 -22.19 -5.01
CA THR A 136 -14.60 -20.85 -5.55
C THR A 136 -13.31 -20.23 -5.01
N GLN A 137 -12.44 -19.74 -5.89
CA GLN A 137 -11.25 -19.01 -5.47
C GLN A 137 -11.69 -17.77 -4.69
N GLU A 138 -11.08 -17.54 -3.53
CA GLU A 138 -11.37 -16.41 -2.65
C GLU A 138 -10.17 -15.47 -2.61
N VAL A 139 -10.44 -14.18 -2.51
CA VAL A 139 -9.46 -13.11 -2.32
C VAL A 139 -9.80 -12.39 -1.01
N TRP A 140 -8.79 -12.19 -0.17
CA TRP A 140 -8.87 -11.30 0.97
C TRP A 140 -8.30 -9.96 0.55
N TYR A 141 -8.94 -8.86 0.92
CA TYR A 141 -8.38 -7.54 0.69
C TYR A 141 -8.66 -6.61 1.85
N ASP A 142 -7.79 -5.62 1.98
CA ASP A 142 -7.80 -4.56 2.97
C ASP A 142 -7.06 -3.34 2.42
N ILE A 143 -7.25 -2.18 3.04
CA ILE A 143 -6.39 -1.02 2.86
C ILE A 143 -5.44 -0.98 4.06
N SER A 144 -4.12 -1.07 3.85
CA SER A 144 -3.14 -0.93 4.93
C SER A 144 -2.33 0.34 4.78
N LEU A 145 -2.34 1.17 5.83
CA LEU A 145 -1.59 2.42 5.94
C LEU A 145 -0.54 2.37 7.06
N ILE A 146 -0.31 1.19 7.65
CA ILE A 146 0.59 0.97 8.79
C ILE A 146 2.02 1.48 8.49
N ASP A 147 2.48 1.34 7.24
CA ASP A 147 3.85 1.69 6.86
C ASP A 147 4.05 3.20 6.64
N CYS A 148 2.98 3.93 6.32
CA CYS A 148 3.05 5.36 5.97
C CYS A 148 2.56 6.28 7.08
N VAL A 149 1.79 5.77 8.05
CA VAL A 149 1.29 6.56 9.17
C VAL A 149 2.43 7.07 10.05
N ASP A 150 2.30 8.29 10.57
CA ASP A 150 3.25 8.82 11.55
C ASP A 150 3.18 8.02 12.85
N LYS A 151 4.29 7.34 13.19
CA LYS A 151 4.39 6.49 14.38
C LYS A 151 4.24 7.27 15.69
N ASN A 152 4.44 8.59 15.68
CA ASN A 152 4.24 9.45 16.86
C ASN A 152 2.82 10.00 16.96
N ASN A 153 2.08 10.01 15.84
CA ASN A 153 0.71 10.45 15.77
C ASN A 153 -0.04 9.66 14.69
N VAL A 154 -0.64 8.55 15.08
CA VAL A 154 -1.31 7.62 14.16
C VAL A 154 -2.51 8.20 13.42
N GLU A 155 -3.02 9.35 13.85
CA GLU A 155 -4.06 10.09 13.12
C GLU A 155 -3.49 10.90 11.95
N ASN A 156 -2.17 11.11 11.93
CA ASN A 156 -1.47 11.83 10.88
C ASN A 156 -1.12 10.88 9.72
N LEU A 157 -1.95 10.94 8.68
CA LEU A 157 -1.84 10.14 7.46
C LEU A 157 -1.30 10.96 6.28
N THR A 158 -0.70 12.14 6.50
CA THR A 158 -0.23 13.02 5.41
C THR A 158 0.87 12.41 4.54
N MET A 159 1.53 11.36 5.02
CA MET A 159 2.57 10.63 4.30
C MET A 159 2.02 9.43 3.51
N CYS A 160 0.73 9.13 3.65
CA CYS A 160 0.06 8.04 2.96
C CYS A 160 -0.46 8.51 1.60
N ALA A 161 0.11 7.96 0.53
CA ALA A 161 -0.25 8.33 -0.84
C ALA A 161 -1.76 8.16 -1.07
N GLY A 162 -2.38 9.19 -1.65
CA GLY A 162 -3.77 9.24 -2.03
C GLY A 162 -4.75 9.57 -0.90
N HIS A 163 -4.32 9.51 0.36
CA HIS A 163 -5.18 9.77 1.52
C HIS A 163 -5.67 11.22 1.57
N GLU A 164 -4.86 12.18 1.11
CA GLU A 164 -5.21 13.59 1.02
C GLU A 164 -6.43 13.88 0.14
N SER A 165 -6.81 12.92 -0.71
CA SER A 165 -7.97 12.99 -1.60
C SER A 165 -8.86 11.75 -1.52
N GLY A 166 -8.67 10.96 -0.47
CA GLY A 166 -9.44 9.77 -0.17
C GLY A 166 -8.99 8.52 -0.91
N LEU A 167 -9.21 7.39 -0.26
CA LEU A 167 -8.92 6.05 -0.78
C LEU A 167 -10.19 5.23 -0.85
N GLN A 168 -10.21 4.25 -1.75
CA GLN A 168 -11.21 3.19 -1.71
C GLN A 168 -10.68 1.88 -2.27
N ALA A 169 -11.25 0.78 -1.78
CA ALA A 169 -11.00 -0.56 -2.28
C ALA A 169 -12.32 -1.32 -2.40
N ALA A 170 -12.52 -2.01 -3.52
CA ALA A 170 -13.74 -2.79 -3.77
C ALA A 170 -13.42 -4.07 -4.50
N VAL A 171 -14.36 -5.00 -4.42
CA VAL A 171 -14.45 -6.15 -5.31
C VAL A 171 -15.62 -5.91 -6.26
N GLY A 172 -15.60 -6.53 -7.44
CA GLY A 172 -16.67 -6.41 -8.43
C GLY A 172 -18.03 -6.71 -7.81
N THR A 173 -19.08 -6.06 -8.31
CA THR A 173 -20.43 -6.26 -7.78
C THR A 173 -20.85 -7.72 -7.91
N GLN A 174 -21.33 -8.29 -6.81
CA GLN A 174 -22.08 -9.53 -6.84
C GLN A 174 -23.56 -9.15 -6.97
N ASP A 175 -24.07 -9.08 -8.21
CA ASP A 175 -25.49 -8.80 -8.47
C ASP A 175 -26.43 -9.96 -8.05
N ASP A 176 -25.93 -10.99 -7.37
CA ASP A 176 -26.72 -12.18 -6.98
C ASP A 176 -27.27 -12.13 -5.54
N GLY A 177 -26.97 -11.07 -4.78
CA GLY A 177 -27.50 -10.86 -3.43
C GLY A 177 -27.00 -11.86 -2.37
N SER A 178 -26.00 -12.70 -2.65
CA SER A 178 -25.63 -13.81 -1.77
C SER A 178 -24.41 -13.55 -0.86
N ARG A 179 -23.49 -12.63 -1.20
CA ARG A 179 -22.47 -12.08 -0.27
C ARG A 179 -22.10 -10.64 -0.65
N THR A 180 -22.41 -9.66 0.20
CA THR A 180 -21.99 -8.28 -0.03
C THR A 180 -20.50 -8.13 0.29
N CYS A 181 -19.65 -8.19 -0.73
CA CYS A 181 -18.29 -7.68 -0.64
C CYS A 181 -18.33 -6.19 -0.29
N ARG A 182 -17.80 -5.84 0.89
CA ARG A 182 -17.85 -4.48 1.42
C ARG A 182 -16.80 -3.60 0.73
N THR A 183 -17.20 -2.46 0.20
CA THR A 183 -16.25 -1.43 -0.21
C THR A 183 -15.62 -0.79 1.02
N PHE A 184 -14.29 -0.72 1.06
CA PHE A 184 -13.56 0.08 2.02
C PHE A 184 -13.42 1.50 1.48
N THR A 185 -13.64 2.51 2.31
CA THR A 185 -13.64 3.92 1.88
C THR A 185 -13.06 4.81 2.97
N CYS A 186 -11.99 5.52 2.67
CA CYS A 186 -11.36 6.51 3.57
C CYS A 186 -11.57 7.91 3.01
N ALA A 187 -12.33 8.79 3.64
CA ALA A 187 -12.51 10.16 3.13
C ALA A 187 -11.18 10.95 3.14
N PRO A 188 -11.07 12.03 2.35
CA PRO A 188 -9.86 12.86 2.32
C PRO A 188 -9.46 13.34 3.72
N GLY A 189 -8.21 13.04 4.12
CA GLY A 189 -7.66 13.50 5.39
C GLY A 189 -8.33 12.88 6.64
N GLU A 190 -9.25 11.93 6.50
CA GLU A 190 -9.98 11.34 7.62
C GLU A 190 -9.20 10.18 8.27
N PHE A 191 -9.28 10.10 9.60
CA PHE A 191 -8.83 8.92 10.34
C PHE A 191 -9.78 7.72 10.13
N CYS A 192 -9.54 6.94 9.07
CA CYS A 192 -10.44 5.87 8.63
C CYS A 192 -10.18 4.51 9.28
N GLN A 193 -10.10 4.46 10.62
CA GLN A 193 -9.73 3.24 11.35
C GLN A 193 -10.62 2.03 11.03
N TYR A 194 -11.88 2.22 10.63
CA TYR A 194 -12.81 1.12 10.33
C TYR A 194 -12.63 0.52 8.94
N ASP A 195 -11.99 1.24 8.02
CA ASP A 195 -11.84 0.88 6.61
C ASP A 195 -10.39 0.67 6.18
N ALA A 196 -9.43 0.99 7.06
CA ALA A 196 -8.01 0.74 6.83
C ALA A 196 -7.28 0.29 8.10
N TYR A 197 -6.24 -0.53 7.92
CA TYR A 197 -5.29 -0.83 8.98
C TYR A 197 -4.36 0.34 9.22
N LEU A 198 -4.41 0.88 10.44
CA LEU A 198 -3.52 1.95 10.92
C LEU A 198 -2.55 1.47 12.00
N TYR A 199 -2.75 0.24 12.49
CA TYR A 199 -1.94 -0.41 13.52
C TYR A 199 -1.65 -1.84 13.10
N GLU A 200 -0.49 -2.35 13.53
CA GLU A 200 -0.19 -3.78 13.47
C GLU A 200 -1.31 -4.59 14.15
N GLU A 201 -1.77 -5.63 13.46
CA GLU A 201 -2.87 -6.52 13.88
C GLU A 201 -4.17 -5.80 14.26
N ASN A 202 -4.36 -4.55 13.84
CA ASN A 202 -5.43 -3.67 14.31
C ASN A 202 -5.58 -3.67 15.85
N LEU A 203 -4.47 -3.76 16.59
CA LEU A 203 -4.46 -3.88 18.06
C LEU A 203 -5.30 -5.05 18.60
N ASN A 204 -5.43 -6.15 17.84
CA ASN A 204 -6.25 -7.31 18.20
C ASN A 204 -7.72 -6.97 18.49
N ARG A 205 -8.25 -5.94 17.82
CA ARG A 205 -9.66 -5.56 17.92
C ARG A 205 -10.55 -6.66 17.34
N PRO A 206 -11.81 -6.81 17.83
CA PRO A 206 -12.74 -7.84 17.34
C PRO A 206 -13.20 -7.60 15.89
N TRP A 207 -12.91 -6.43 15.32
CA TRP A 207 -13.18 -6.09 13.94
C TRP A 207 -11.85 -5.85 13.22
N SER A 208 -11.76 -6.34 12.00
CA SER A 208 -10.60 -6.17 11.12
C SER A 208 -11.10 -5.57 9.81
N PRO A 209 -10.46 -4.51 9.26
CA PRO A 209 -10.80 -3.96 7.96
C PRO A 209 -10.31 -4.87 6.81
N ASN A 210 -10.55 -6.17 6.93
CA ASN A 210 -10.33 -7.16 5.90
C ASN A 210 -11.64 -7.90 5.61
N ILE A 211 -11.82 -8.32 4.36
CA ILE A 211 -12.97 -9.12 3.98
C ILE A 211 -12.57 -10.13 2.91
N LYS A 212 -13.21 -11.30 2.98
CA LYS A 212 -13.06 -12.37 2.02
C LYS A 212 -14.15 -12.31 0.96
N CYS A 213 -13.73 -12.36 -0.30
CA CYS A 213 -14.60 -12.22 -1.46
C CYS A 213 -14.27 -13.22 -2.57
N PRO A 214 -15.18 -13.50 -3.51
CA PRO A 214 -14.87 -14.34 -4.66
C PRO A 214 -13.80 -13.67 -5.55
N ALA A 215 -12.67 -14.35 -5.76
CA ALA A 215 -11.55 -13.86 -6.57
C ALA A 215 -11.92 -13.66 -8.05
N GLU A 216 -12.89 -14.43 -8.55
CA GLU A 216 -13.45 -14.30 -9.89
C GLU A 216 -14.03 -12.90 -10.19
N LYS A 217 -14.32 -12.10 -9.16
CA LYS A 217 -14.78 -10.73 -9.35
C LYS A 217 -13.64 -9.72 -9.48
N GLY A 218 -12.41 -10.12 -9.15
CA GLY A 218 -11.26 -9.23 -9.08
C GLY A 218 -11.35 -8.22 -7.93
N VAL A 219 -10.26 -7.50 -7.69
CA VAL A 219 -10.19 -6.42 -6.69
C VAL A 219 -9.67 -5.15 -7.36
N ILE A 220 -10.17 -4.00 -6.93
CA ILE A 220 -9.71 -2.68 -7.39
C ILE A 220 -9.46 -1.76 -6.21
N PHE A 221 -8.38 -1.01 -6.31
CA PHE A 221 -7.97 0.05 -5.41
C PHE A 221 -7.93 1.36 -6.19
N GLU A 222 -8.51 2.42 -5.64
CA GLU A 222 -8.42 3.76 -6.22
C GLU A 222 -7.80 4.72 -5.21
N PHE A 223 -6.78 5.42 -5.68
CA PHE A 223 -6.09 6.47 -4.95
C PHE A 223 -6.57 7.84 -5.39
N CYS A 224 -6.63 8.78 -4.45
CA CYS A 224 -7.17 10.12 -4.65
C CYS A 224 -8.58 10.10 -5.25
N ARG A 225 -9.47 9.24 -4.71
CA ARG A 225 -10.77 8.95 -5.32
C ARG A 225 -11.66 10.17 -5.59
N ASN A 226 -11.45 11.26 -4.85
CA ASN A 226 -12.22 12.50 -5.01
C ASN A 226 -11.64 13.45 -6.07
N LEU A 227 -10.46 13.14 -6.61
CA LEU A 227 -9.86 13.84 -7.74
C LEU A 227 -10.20 13.09 -9.02
N ARG A 228 -10.47 13.84 -10.08
CA ARG A 228 -10.45 13.31 -11.44
C ARG A 228 -9.73 14.24 -12.40
N PRO A 229 -8.92 13.68 -13.31
CA PRO A 229 -8.30 14.45 -14.37
C PRO A 229 -9.35 14.91 -15.38
#